data_AF-A0A126WXA8-F1
#
_entry.id   AF-A0A126WXA8-F1
#
_cell.length_a   1.000
_cell.length_b   1.000
_cell.length_c   1.000
_cell.angle_alpha   90.00
_cell.angle_beta   90.00
_cell.angle_gamma   90.00
#
_symmetry.space_group_name_H-M   'P 1'
#
loop_
_entity.id
_entity.type
_entity.pdbx_description
1 polymer ?
#
loop_
_entity_poly.entity_id
_entity_poly.type
_entity_poly.pdbx_seq_one_letter_code
_entity_poly.pdbx_strand_id
1 'polypeptide(L)'
;MEQIENSFDLRYSIWVREALNELPDSFTITDPCISGHPIVYASKGFLKMVGYSKNEVIGRNGRVFQGPETDRRSVMEIREAIREERDVQISLLNYRKDGTPFWMLFQMCPVFCKEDGRVVNFLGVQVPISRKPRNEIEDGGGIRESVFRCCRREVCSNSVEFGRASAMETVSSDDDREVENNDPCEAREVEKTKATTAISNILSVLTHYSELTGKLVCRKRCCLTENGRLPSSLNISLGRIKQSFVLTDALLPDTPIVYASEAFLKLTGYTRHEVLGQNCRFLSGVDTDPTTQFQIKECVRTQQPCTVRILNYRKDRSSFWNFLHISPVRNASGKVAFFVGIQIHDHCKNHETRGLSPETRQLSVVGAVKVAVRSLSMGSASTS
;
A
#
# COMPACT_ATOMS: atom_id res chain seq x y z
N MET A 1 1.65 14.39 -8.68
CA MET A 1 3.06 14.09 -8.38
C MET A 1 3.54 14.94 -7.22
N GLU A 2 3.29 16.25 -7.23
CA GLU A 2 3.71 17.18 -6.18
C GLU A 2 3.38 16.74 -4.74
N GLN A 3 2.15 16.28 -4.45
CA GLN A 3 1.80 15.72 -3.11
C GLN A 3 2.62 14.47 -2.71
N ILE A 4 2.99 13.64 -3.67
CA ILE A 4 3.74 12.38 -3.42
C ILE A 4 5.21 12.69 -3.19
N GLU A 5 5.79 13.57 -4.01
CA GLU A 5 7.18 14.01 -3.87
C GLU A 5 7.35 14.79 -2.57
N ASN A 6 6.45 15.73 -2.29
CA ASN A 6 6.46 16.49 -1.04
C ASN A 6 6.33 15.60 0.19
N SER A 7 5.56 14.52 0.18
CA SER A 7 5.42 13.70 1.39
C SER A 7 6.75 13.07 1.84
N PHE A 8 7.53 12.58 0.87
CA PHE A 8 8.84 11.98 1.14
C PHE A 8 9.87 13.05 1.56
N ASP A 9 9.88 14.18 0.83
CA ASP A 9 10.87 15.25 1.02
C ASP A 9 10.55 16.13 2.25
N LEU A 10 9.31 16.07 2.77
CA LEU A 10 8.94 16.68 4.04
C LEU A 10 9.59 15.97 5.23
N ARG A 11 9.88 14.67 5.12
CA ARG A 11 10.41 13.88 6.24
C ARG A 11 11.91 13.71 6.17
N TYR A 12 12.43 13.45 4.98
CA TYR A 12 13.86 13.22 4.79
C TYR A 12 14.48 14.43 4.10
N SER A 13 15.75 14.71 4.38
CA SER A 13 16.45 15.80 3.67
C SER A 13 16.46 15.55 2.17
N ILE A 14 16.58 16.62 1.37
CA ILE A 14 16.58 16.54 -0.10
C ILE A 14 17.60 15.53 -0.66
N TRP A 15 18.73 15.35 0.05
CA TRP A 15 19.84 14.45 -0.31
C TRP A 15 19.55 12.95 -0.16
N VAL A 16 18.45 12.59 0.49
CA VAL A 16 18.12 11.17 0.74
C VAL A 16 17.95 10.41 -0.57
N ARG A 17 17.43 11.09 -1.61
CA ARG A 17 17.11 10.44 -2.89
C ARG A 17 18.40 10.09 -3.63
N GLU A 18 19.39 10.99 -3.63
CA GLU A 18 20.72 10.70 -4.17
C GLU A 18 21.35 9.52 -3.43
N ALA A 19 21.38 9.55 -2.09
CA ALA A 19 21.98 8.46 -1.31
C ALA A 19 21.31 7.10 -1.56
N LEU A 20 19.97 7.07 -1.63
CA LEU A 20 19.23 5.85 -1.97
C LEU A 20 19.48 5.38 -3.41
N ASN A 21 19.75 6.29 -4.35
CA ASN A 21 20.01 5.95 -5.76
C ASN A 21 21.37 5.27 -5.98
N GLU A 22 22.30 5.42 -5.03
CA GLU A 22 23.62 4.77 -5.06
C GLU A 22 23.58 3.33 -4.54
N LEU A 23 22.48 2.92 -3.90
CA LEU A 23 22.32 1.55 -3.43
C LEU A 23 22.04 0.62 -4.62
N PRO A 24 22.73 -0.54 -4.71
CA PRO A 24 22.57 -1.49 -5.81
C PRO A 24 21.27 -2.33 -5.70
N ASP A 25 20.64 -2.30 -4.52
CA ASP A 25 19.50 -3.14 -4.19
C ASP A 25 18.23 -2.76 -4.95
N SER A 26 17.36 -3.74 -5.16
CA SER A 26 16.02 -3.52 -5.72
C SER A 26 15.01 -3.36 -4.60
N PHE A 27 14.57 -2.12 -4.40
CA PHE A 27 13.60 -1.76 -3.36
C PHE A 27 12.64 -0.64 -3.76
N THR A 28 11.54 -0.56 -3.03
CA THR A 28 10.50 0.47 -3.09
C THR A 28 10.18 0.98 -1.69
N ILE A 29 9.86 2.27 -1.58
CA ILE A 29 9.31 2.86 -0.36
C ILE A 29 7.90 3.35 -0.67
N THR A 30 6.94 2.98 0.18
CA THR A 30 5.55 3.41 0.07
C THR A 30 5.16 4.30 1.24
N ASP A 31 4.09 5.07 1.08
CA ASP A 31 3.55 5.94 2.12
C ASP A 31 2.10 5.54 2.44
N PRO A 32 1.82 4.97 3.63
CA PRO A 32 0.49 4.56 4.02
C PRO A 32 -0.43 5.74 4.38
N CYS A 33 0.11 6.95 4.57
CA CYS A 33 -0.66 8.15 4.88
C CYS A 33 -1.29 8.80 3.63
N ILE A 34 -0.82 8.43 2.44
CA ILE A 34 -1.43 8.86 1.16
C ILE A 34 -2.50 7.86 0.74
N SER A 35 -3.66 8.37 0.30
CA SER A 35 -4.76 7.56 -0.20
C SER A 35 -4.28 6.58 -1.27
N GLY A 36 -4.62 5.30 -1.10
CA GLY A 36 -4.22 4.22 -2.00
C GLY A 36 -2.90 3.54 -1.65
N HIS A 37 -2.19 3.99 -0.61
CA HIS A 37 -0.88 3.47 -0.19
C HIS A 37 0.09 3.39 -1.38
N PRO A 38 0.43 4.53 -2.00
CA PRO A 38 1.25 4.56 -3.19
C PRO A 38 2.74 4.37 -2.89
N ILE A 39 3.48 3.95 -3.92
CA ILE A 39 4.94 3.99 -3.98
C ILE A 39 5.38 5.45 -4.13
N VAL A 40 6.24 5.91 -3.22
CA VAL A 40 6.80 7.27 -3.18
C VAL A 40 8.27 7.33 -3.59
N TYR A 41 8.94 6.17 -3.56
CA TYR A 41 10.30 5.99 -4.06
C TYR A 41 10.47 4.59 -4.67
N ALA A 42 11.20 4.50 -5.78
CA ALA A 42 11.59 3.25 -6.42
C ALA A 42 13.05 3.36 -6.87
N SER A 43 13.87 2.40 -6.44
CA SER A 43 15.30 2.32 -6.78
C SER A 43 15.54 2.04 -8.26
N LYS A 44 16.72 2.42 -8.77
CA LYS A 44 17.13 2.10 -10.15
C LYS A 44 17.16 0.59 -10.40
N GLY A 45 17.63 -0.19 -9.42
CA GLY A 45 17.64 -1.65 -9.47
C GLY A 45 16.23 -2.22 -9.65
N PHE A 46 15.27 -1.73 -8.84
CA PHE A 46 13.88 -2.14 -8.95
C PHE A 46 13.28 -1.83 -10.33
N LEU A 47 13.46 -0.60 -10.82
CA LEU A 47 12.92 -0.17 -12.13
C LEU A 47 13.48 -1.03 -13.27
N LYS A 48 14.79 -1.32 -13.26
CA LYS A 48 15.42 -2.21 -14.24
C LYS A 48 14.88 -3.63 -14.16
N MET A 49 14.65 -4.13 -12.94
CA MET A 49 14.09 -5.46 -12.72
C MET A 49 12.67 -5.55 -13.29
N VAL A 50 11.76 -4.63 -12.96
CA VAL A 50 10.35 -4.73 -13.39
C VAL A 50 10.10 -4.24 -14.83
N GLY A 51 11.02 -3.46 -15.40
CA GLY A 51 10.91 -2.91 -16.76
C GLY A 51 10.00 -1.68 -16.88
N TYR A 52 9.55 -1.10 -15.77
CA TYR A 52 8.73 0.11 -15.75
C TYR A 52 9.61 1.36 -15.57
N SER A 53 9.18 2.48 -16.15
CA SER A 53 9.80 3.77 -15.87
C SER A 53 9.39 4.32 -14.50
N LYS A 54 10.19 5.22 -13.94
CA LYS A 54 9.89 5.89 -12.66
C LYS A 54 8.49 6.52 -12.66
N ASN A 55 8.12 7.22 -13.73
CA ASN A 55 6.84 7.92 -13.84
C ASN A 55 5.63 6.98 -13.88
N GLU A 56 5.83 5.73 -14.32
CA GLU A 56 4.78 4.71 -14.33
C GLU A 56 4.57 4.08 -12.94
N VAL A 57 5.62 4.04 -12.11
CA VAL A 57 5.62 3.38 -10.79
C VAL A 57 5.23 4.33 -9.66
N ILE A 58 5.78 5.55 -9.65
CA ILE A 58 5.54 6.51 -8.57
C ILE A 58 4.05 6.88 -8.53
N GLY A 59 3.45 6.84 -7.35
CA GLY A 59 2.01 7.08 -7.15
C GLY A 59 1.12 5.86 -7.35
N ARG A 60 1.66 4.72 -7.82
CA ARG A 60 0.90 3.46 -7.93
C ARG A 60 1.01 2.64 -6.66
N ASN A 61 0.00 1.79 -6.42
CA ASN A 61 0.09 0.76 -5.40
C ASN A 61 0.84 -0.46 -5.93
N GLY A 62 1.63 -1.16 -5.11
CA GLY A 62 2.43 -2.33 -5.51
C GLY A 62 1.66 -3.48 -6.15
N ARG A 63 0.32 -3.50 -6.05
CA ARG A 63 -0.54 -4.46 -6.77
C ARG A 63 -0.38 -4.44 -8.29
N VAL A 64 0.17 -3.36 -8.87
CA VAL A 64 0.37 -3.25 -10.32
C VAL A 64 1.34 -4.30 -10.88
N PHE A 65 2.15 -4.93 -10.04
CA PHE A 65 3.09 -5.98 -10.44
C PHE A 65 2.52 -7.39 -10.30
N GLN A 66 1.29 -7.53 -9.80
CA GLN A 66 0.61 -8.82 -9.61
C GLN A 66 -0.16 -9.20 -10.88
N GLY A 67 -0.33 -10.48 -11.14
CA GLY A 67 -1.05 -10.99 -12.31
C GLY A 67 -1.84 -12.27 -12.01
N PRO A 68 -2.30 -12.98 -13.06
CA PRO A 68 -3.29 -14.06 -12.93
C PRO A 68 -2.85 -15.22 -12.03
N GLU A 69 -1.57 -15.57 -12.05
CA GLU A 69 -1.00 -16.70 -11.29
C GLU A 69 -0.37 -16.24 -9.96
N THR A 70 -0.42 -14.95 -9.64
CA THR A 70 0.03 -14.48 -8.33
C THR A 70 -0.87 -15.08 -7.25
N ASP A 71 -0.27 -15.87 -6.35
CA ASP A 71 -1.01 -16.55 -5.29
C ASP A 71 -1.74 -15.57 -4.37
N ARG A 72 -3.05 -15.79 -4.25
CA ARG A 72 -3.93 -14.95 -3.43
C ARG A 72 -3.64 -15.06 -1.95
N ARG A 73 -3.15 -16.21 -1.45
CA ARG A 73 -2.78 -16.36 -0.04
C ARG A 73 -1.58 -15.49 0.29
N SER A 74 -0.57 -15.48 -0.57
CA SER A 74 0.60 -14.62 -0.45
C SER A 74 0.23 -13.13 -0.45
N VAL A 75 -0.68 -12.71 -1.34
CA VAL A 75 -1.19 -11.32 -1.36
C VAL A 75 -2.03 -10.99 -0.12
N MET A 76 -2.73 -11.97 0.45
CA MET A 76 -3.46 -11.80 1.71
C MET A 76 -2.48 -11.62 2.87
N GLU A 77 -1.46 -12.46 2.97
CA GLU A 77 -0.42 -12.37 4.01
C GLU A 77 0.27 -11.00 4.01
N ILE A 78 0.60 -10.44 2.84
CA ILE A 78 1.13 -9.08 2.73
C ILE A 78 0.12 -8.03 3.24
N ARG A 79 -1.17 -8.19 2.91
CA ARG A 79 -2.22 -7.27 3.38
C ARG A 79 -2.39 -7.34 4.90
N GLU A 80 -2.31 -8.53 5.48
CA GLU A 80 -2.39 -8.74 6.92
C GLU A 80 -1.15 -8.17 7.63
N ALA A 81 0.04 -8.36 7.07
CA ALA A 81 1.26 -7.74 7.61
C ALA A 81 1.22 -6.20 7.60
N ILE A 82 0.67 -5.60 6.54
CA ILE A 82 0.40 -4.15 6.50
C ILE A 82 -0.67 -3.77 7.54
N ARG A 83 -1.69 -4.61 7.74
CA ARG A 83 -2.77 -4.37 8.70
C ARG A 83 -2.25 -4.32 10.14
N GLU A 84 -1.37 -5.25 10.45
CA GLU A 84 -0.76 -5.49 11.76
C GLU A 84 0.53 -4.68 11.97
N GLU A 85 0.98 -3.94 10.96
CA GLU A 85 2.21 -3.13 11.00
C GLU A 85 3.43 -3.98 11.41
N ARG A 86 3.60 -5.13 10.76
CA ARG A 86 4.69 -6.09 11.00
C ARG A 86 5.51 -6.39 9.76
N ASP A 87 6.67 -7.00 9.99
CA ASP A 87 7.53 -7.53 8.93
C ASP A 87 6.85 -8.73 8.23
N VAL A 88 7.12 -8.88 6.93
CA VAL A 88 6.74 -10.06 6.15
C VAL A 88 7.85 -10.41 5.17
N GLN A 89 8.10 -11.71 5.00
CA GLN A 89 9.01 -12.25 4.00
C GLN A 89 8.29 -13.38 3.27
N ILE A 90 8.16 -13.27 1.95
CA ILE A 90 7.39 -14.23 1.15
C ILE A 90 7.93 -14.34 -0.27
N SER A 91 7.92 -15.54 -0.83
CA SER A 91 8.12 -15.75 -2.26
C SER A 91 6.85 -15.35 -3.03
N LEU A 92 6.97 -14.43 -3.96
CA LEU A 92 5.85 -13.89 -4.72
C LEU A 92 6.14 -13.98 -6.22
N LEU A 93 5.15 -14.46 -6.98
CA LEU A 93 5.16 -14.38 -8.44
C LEU A 93 4.64 -13.01 -8.88
N ASN A 94 5.51 -12.23 -9.52
CA ASN A 94 5.18 -10.92 -10.08
C ASN A 94 5.41 -10.92 -11.60
N TYR A 95 4.90 -9.88 -12.26
CA TYR A 95 4.95 -9.73 -13.71
C TYR A 95 5.74 -8.48 -14.07
N ARG A 96 6.63 -8.63 -15.06
CA ARG A 96 7.33 -7.50 -15.68
C ARG A 96 6.37 -6.71 -16.58
N LYS A 97 6.81 -5.54 -17.03
CA LYS A 97 6.03 -4.70 -17.96
C LYS A 97 5.65 -5.42 -19.26
N ASP A 98 6.50 -6.32 -19.75
CA ASP A 98 6.26 -7.14 -20.94
C ASP A 98 5.32 -8.33 -20.70
N GLY A 99 4.85 -8.52 -19.47
CA GLY A 99 3.98 -9.64 -19.09
C GLY A 99 4.74 -10.91 -18.67
N THR A 100 6.07 -10.91 -18.68
CA THR A 100 6.85 -12.08 -18.27
C THR A 100 6.72 -12.31 -16.75
N PRO A 101 6.25 -13.49 -16.31
CA PRO A 101 6.22 -13.84 -14.90
C PRO A 101 7.63 -14.08 -14.37
N PHE A 102 7.90 -13.68 -13.13
CA PHE A 102 9.14 -14.00 -12.44
C PHE A 102 8.92 -14.12 -10.94
N TRP A 103 9.65 -15.06 -10.33
CA TRP A 103 9.65 -15.25 -8.90
C TRP A 103 10.60 -14.26 -8.23
N MET A 104 10.17 -13.72 -7.09
CA MET A 104 11.02 -12.88 -6.25
C MET A 104 10.70 -13.12 -4.78
N LEU A 105 11.76 -13.06 -3.95
CA LEU A 105 11.61 -12.90 -2.52
C LEU A 105 11.20 -11.44 -2.25
N PHE A 106 10.02 -11.26 -1.68
CA PHE A 106 9.55 -9.99 -1.18
C PHE A 106 9.75 -9.93 0.33
N GLN A 107 10.55 -8.97 0.80
CA GLN A 107 10.68 -8.66 2.22
C GLN A 107 10.23 -7.23 2.48
N MET A 108 9.22 -7.07 3.33
CA MET A 108 8.66 -5.77 3.69
C MET A 108 8.75 -5.53 5.19
N CYS A 109 9.10 -4.31 5.58
CA CYS A 109 9.03 -3.87 6.98
C CYS A 109 8.44 -2.45 7.08
N PRO A 110 7.68 -2.15 8.15
CA PRO A 110 7.28 -0.79 8.47
C PRO A 110 8.49 0.04 8.94
N VAL A 111 8.44 1.33 8.65
CA VAL A 111 9.35 2.36 9.17
C VAL A 111 8.54 3.25 10.10
N PHE A 112 8.95 3.38 11.35
CA PHE A 112 8.20 4.10 12.37
C PHE A 112 8.76 5.50 12.59
N CYS A 113 7.89 6.47 12.90
CA CYS A 113 8.29 7.74 13.49
C CYS A 113 8.77 7.49 14.92
N LYS A 114 9.93 8.04 15.29
CA LYS A 114 10.50 7.84 16.63
C LYS A 114 9.70 8.60 17.71
N GLU A 115 9.08 9.72 17.35
CA GLU A 115 8.35 10.59 18.29
C GLU A 115 6.99 10.00 18.71
N ASP A 116 6.28 9.38 17.76
CA ASP A 116 4.88 8.96 17.97
C ASP A 116 4.61 7.49 17.61
N GLY A 117 5.63 6.75 17.21
CA GLY A 117 5.54 5.31 16.92
C GLY A 117 4.66 4.94 15.73
N ARG A 118 4.15 5.91 14.95
CA ARG A 118 3.33 5.61 13.77
C ARG A 118 4.17 5.13 12.61
N VAL A 119 3.60 4.27 11.76
CA VAL A 119 4.24 3.92 10.49
C VAL A 119 4.20 5.12 9.56
N VAL A 120 5.38 5.58 9.15
CA VAL A 120 5.54 6.69 8.20
C VAL A 120 5.74 6.20 6.78
N ASN A 121 6.37 5.03 6.63
CA ASN A 121 6.62 4.39 5.35
C ASN A 121 6.62 2.88 5.50
N PHE A 122 6.38 2.15 4.42
CA PHE A 122 6.79 0.75 4.33
C PHE A 122 7.95 0.64 3.35
N LEU A 123 8.97 -0.10 3.75
CA LEU A 123 10.10 -0.45 2.91
C LEU A 123 9.88 -1.87 2.39
N GLY A 124 9.88 -2.04 1.07
CA GLY A 124 9.82 -3.34 0.41
C GLY A 124 11.08 -3.58 -0.41
N VAL A 125 11.81 -4.64 -0.10
CA VAL A 125 12.97 -5.14 -0.86
C VAL A 125 12.54 -6.35 -1.69
N GLN A 126 13.02 -6.40 -2.92
CA GLN A 126 12.69 -7.43 -3.91
C GLN A 126 13.97 -8.09 -4.43
N VAL A 127 14.11 -9.40 -4.21
CA VAL A 127 15.25 -10.16 -4.71
C VAL A 127 14.75 -11.22 -5.70
N PRO A 128 15.10 -11.16 -7.00
CA PRO A 128 14.74 -12.20 -7.95
C PRO A 128 15.21 -13.59 -7.50
N ILE A 129 14.34 -14.59 -7.61
CA ILE A 129 14.69 -15.98 -7.33
C ILE A 129 15.07 -16.65 -8.65
N SER A 130 16.29 -17.18 -8.73
CA SER A 130 16.74 -17.91 -9.91
C SER A 130 16.32 -19.37 -9.83
N ARG A 131 15.47 -19.84 -10.75
CA ARG A 131 15.20 -21.27 -10.92
C ARG A 131 16.45 -21.91 -11.55
N LYS A 132 17.06 -22.90 -10.87
CA LYS A 132 17.96 -23.84 -11.56
C LYS A 132 17.07 -24.83 -12.34
N PRO A 133 17.36 -25.13 -13.61
CA PRO A 133 16.70 -26.23 -14.31
C PRO A 133 16.89 -27.54 -13.52
N ARG A 134 15.85 -28.39 -13.46
CA ARG A 134 15.86 -29.64 -12.67
C ARG A 134 16.71 -30.77 -13.29
N ASN A 135 17.46 -30.52 -14.37
CA ASN A 135 18.28 -31.53 -15.04
C ASN A 135 19.78 -31.27 -14.85
N GLU A 136 20.26 -31.44 -13.63
CA GLU A 136 21.61 -31.94 -13.36
C GLU A 136 21.43 -33.09 -12.37
N ILE A 137 21.12 -34.28 -12.91
CA ILE A 137 21.40 -35.51 -12.18
C ILE A 137 22.92 -35.48 -11.96
N GLU A 138 23.32 -35.44 -10.71
CA GLU A 138 24.69 -35.69 -10.29
C GLU A 138 25.09 -37.09 -10.78
N ASP A 139 25.62 -37.18 -12.00
CA ASP A 139 26.44 -38.33 -12.36
C ASP A 139 27.81 -38.08 -11.76
N GLY A 140 28.06 -38.78 -10.66
CA GLY A 140 29.31 -38.69 -9.93
C GLY A 140 30.48 -39.13 -10.81
N GLY A 141 31.43 -38.22 -11.04
CA GLY A 141 32.78 -38.59 -11.42
C GLY A 141 33.35 -37.78 -12.58
N GLY A 142 34.38 -36.99 -12.27
CA GLY A 142 35.34 -36.56 -13.28
C GLY A 142 35.67 -35.07 -13.21
N ILE A 143 36.77 -34.77 -12.53
CA ILE A 143 37.50 -33.50 -12.66
C ILE A 143 37.71 -33.22 -14.15
N ARG A 144 37.15 -32.11 -14.65
CA ARG A 144 37.65 -31.50 -15.88
C ARG A 144 37.65 -29.98 -15.80
N GLU A 145 38.84 -29.51 -15.47
CA GLU A 145 39.36 -28.16 -15.60
C GLU A 145 39.10 -27.63 -17.03
N SER A 146 38.23 -26.64 -17.16
CA SER A 146 37.94 -25.97 -18.42
C SER A 146 39.00 -24.91 -18.70
N VAL A 147 40.13 -25.36 -19.26
CA VAL A 147 41.11 -24.49 -19.92
C VAL A 147 40.50 -23.97 -21.22
N PHE A 148 40.41 -22.64 -21.33
CA PHE A 148 40.18 -21.88 -22.55
C PHE A 148 40.95 -22.47 -23.74
N ARG A 149 40.29 -22.71 -24.88
CA ARG A 149 41.01 -22.86 -26.15
C ARG A 149 40.34 -22.15 -27.32
N CYS A 150 41.13 -21.19 -27.79
CA CYS A 150 41.01 -20.29 -28.92
C CYS A 150 40.61 -20.96 -30.24
N CYS A 151 39.85 -20.21 -31.03
CA CYS A 151 39.44 -20.50 -32.40
C CYS A 151 40.63 -20.82 -33.32
N ARG A 152 40.57 -21.94 -34.05
CA ARG A 152 41.25 -22.11 -35.33
C ARG A 152 40.34 -22.81 -36.34
N ARG A 153 40.31 -22.22 -37.53
CA ARG A 153 39.54 -22.56 -38.73
C ARG A 153 40.47 -23.33 -39.68
N GLU A 154 40.00 -24.38 -40.34
CA GLU A 154 40.36 -24.84 -41.70
C GLU A 154 39.63 -26.18 -42.01
N VAL A 155 38.70 -26.20 -42.97
CA VAL A 155 38.80 -26.55 -44.42
C VAL A 155 38.57 -28.05 -44.71
N CYS A 156 37.70 -28.30 -45.68
CA CYS A 156 37.11 -29.56 -46.14
C CYS A 156 38.12 -30.57 -46.72
N SER A 157 37.78 -31.87 -46.67
CA SER A 157 37.95 -32.82 -47.78
C SER A 157 37.11 -34.09 -47.57
N ASN A 158 36.60 -34.60 -48.69
CA ASN A 158 35.64 -35.69 -48.88
C ASN A 158 36.23 -37.09 -48.61
N SER A 159 35.38 -38.05 -48.22
CA SER A 159 35.32 -39.38 -48.88
C SER A 159 34.04 -40.14 -48.50
N VAL A 160 33.67 -41.04 -49.40
CA VAL A 160 32.38 -41.72 -49.61
C VAL A 160 32.38 -43.12 -48.97
N GLU A 161 31.16 -43.64 -48.71
CA GLU A 161 30.69 -45.05 -48.70
C GLU A 161 29.98 -45.45 -47.39
N PHE A 162 28.65 -45.60 -47.40
CA PHE A 162 27.78 -46.70 -47.87
C PHE A 162 27.60 -47.81 -46.82
N GLY A 163 26.38 -47.87 -46.26
CA GLY A 163 25.96 -48.92 -45.33
C GLY A 163 24.49 -48.73 -44.93
N ARG A 164 23.58 -49.23 -45.78
CA ARG A 164 22.14 -49.33 -45.50
C ARG A 164 21.88 -50.40 -44.42
N ALA A 165 21.03 -50.09 -43.45
CA ALA A 165 20.13 -51.07 -42.84
C ALA A 165 18.82 -50.37 -42.46
N SER A 166 17.72 -51.07 -42.71
CA SER A 166 16.34 -50.60 -42.79
C SER A 166 15.55 -50.90 -41.51
N ALA A 167 14.61 -50.00 -41.22
CA ALA A 167 13.33 -50.20 -40.55
C ALA A 167 13.31 -50.56 -39.05
N MET A 168 12.79 -49.63 -38.25
CA MET A 168 11.43 -49.78 -37.69
C MET A 168 10.91 -48.41 -37.25
N GLU A 169 9.82 -47.96 -37.88
CA GLU A 169 9.03 -46.80 -37.45
C GLU A 169 8.29 -47.16 -36.17
N THR A 170 8.59 -46.44 -35.09
CA THR A 170 7.69 -46.35 -33.93
C THR A 170 7.44 -44.86 -33.72
N VAL A 171 6.29 -44.39 -34.20
CA VAL A 171 5.78 -43.06 -33.91
C VAL A 171 5.32 -43.07 -32.45
N SER A 172 6.22 -42.72 -31.52
CA SER A 172 5.82 -42.28 -30.18
C SER A 172 5.55 -40.78 -30.25
N SER A 173 4.27 -40.43 -30.26
CA SER A 173 3.82 -39.06 -30.02
C SER A 173 4.01 -38.72 -28.54
N ASP A 174 5.23 -38.38 -28.16
CA ASP A 174 5.45 -37.61 -26.92
C ASP A 174 5.16 -36.15 -27.24
N ASP A 175 3.91 -35.75 -27.02
CA ASP A 175 3.54 -34.36 -26.80
C ASP A 175 4.09 -33.99 -25.41
N ASP A 176 5.42 -33.82 -25.31
CA ASP A 176 6.10 -33.20 -24.18
C ASP A 176 5.75 -31.71 -24.16
N ARG A 177 4.49 -31.42 -23.86
CA ARG A 177 4.16 -30.17 -23.19
C ARG A 177 4.74 -30.31 -21.80
N GLU A 178 5.96 -29.79 -21.63
CA GLU A 178 6.49 -29.42 -20.32
C GLU A 178 5.43 -28.56 -19.62
N VAL A 179 4.60 -29.22 -18.81
CA VAL A 179 3.79 -28.55 -17.81
C VAL A 179 4.82 -28.02 -16.83
N GLU A 180 5.24 -26.76 -17.02
CA GLU A 180 5.99 -26.04 -16.00
C GLU A 180 5.17 -26.14 -14.70
N ASN A 181 5.60 -27.03 -13.81
CA ASN A 181 4.96 -27.22 -12.53
C ASN A 181 4.88 -25.84 -11.84
N ASN A 182 3.66 -25.42 -11.54
CA ASN A 182 3.33 -24.23 -10.75
C ASN A 182 3.68 -24.42 -9.26
N ASP A 183 4.78 -25.14 -8.98
CA ASP A 183 5.28 -25.31 -7.64
C ASP A 183 5.76 -23.95 -7.10
N PRO A 184 5.37 -23.58 -5.87
CA PRO A 184 5.87 -22.39 -5.21
C PRO A 184 7.40 -22.36 -5.23
N CYS A 185 7.99 -21.30 -5.80
CA CYS A 185 9.44 -21.17 -5.83
C CYS A 185 9.92 -20.59 -4.50
N GLU A 186 10.50 -21.44 -3.65
CA GLU A 186 11.07 -20.98 -2.38
C GLU A 186 12.41 -20.27 -2.57
N ALA A 187 12.58 -19.15 -1.86
CA ALA A 187 13.84 -18.42 -1.82
C ALA A 187 14.87 -19.16 -0.97
N ARG A 188 16.13 -19.21 -1.41
CA ARG A 188 17.23 -19.81 -0.63
C ARG A 188 17.73 -18.80 0.40
N GLU A 189 18.57 -19.28 1.31
CA GLU A 189 19.17 -18.44 2.35
C GLU A 189 20.01 -17.28 1.79
N VAL A 190 20.58 -17.44 0.60
CA VAL A 190 21.33 -16.38 -0.09
C VAL A 190 20.43 -15.21 -0.45
N GLU A 191 19.24 -15.45 -1.02
CA GLU A 191 18.27 -14.40 -1.33
C GLU A 191 17.75 -13.74 -0.05
N LYS A 192 17.46 -14.52 1.01
CA LYS A 192 16.99 -14.00 2.31
C LYS A 192 18.02 -13.12 3.00
N THR A 193 19.30 -13.51 2.94
CA THR A 193 20.41 -12.74 3.49
C THR A 193 20.58 -11.43 2.73
N LYS A 194 20.56 -11.48 1.39
CA LYS A 194 20.61 -10.27 0.54
C LYS A 194 19.49 -9.30 0.89
N ALA A 195 18.25 -9.79 1.01
CA ALA A 195 17.11 -8.95 1.35
C ALA A 195 17.26 -8.29 2.75
N THR A 196 17.74 -9.05 3.73
CA THR A 196 17.93 -8.55 5.10
C THR A 196 19.04 -7.49 5.17
N THR A 197 20.17 -7.73 4.48
CA THR A 197 21.27 -6.76 4.38
C THR A 197 20.81 -5.47 3.70
N ALA A 198 20.09 -5.58 2.58
CA ALA A 198 19.53 -4.43 1.88
C ALA A 198 18.62 -3.59 2.79
N ILE A 199 17.70 -4.22 3.53
CA ILE A 199 16.83 -3.52 4.49
C ILE A 199 17.66 -2.75 5.52
N SER A 200 18.70 -3.38 6.09
CA SER A 200 19.57 -2.74 7.09
C SER A 200 20.25 -1.49 6.53
N ASN A 201 20.81 -1.59 5.32
CA ASN A 201 21.49 -0.49 4.65
C ASN A 201 20.54 0.67 4.34
N ILE A 202 19.37 0.36 3.77
CA ILE A 202 18.36 1.35 3.41
C ILE A 202 17.83 2.06 4.68
N LEU A 203 17.54 1.31 5.75
CA LEU A 203 17.10 1.89 7.02
C LEU A 203 18.15 2.78 7.65
N SER A 204 19.43 2.44 7.53
CA SER A 204 20.53 3.30 7.99
C SER A 204 20.53 4.65 7.25
N VAL A 205 20.38 4.63 5.92
CA VAL A 205 20.24 5.85 5.10
C VAL A 205 19.02 6.68 5.52
N LEU A 206 17.85 6.05 5.64
CA LEU A 206 16.62 6.75 6.05
C LEU A 206 16.74 7.36 7.45
N THR A 207 17.36 6.65 8.39
CA THR A 207 17.58 7.14 9.76
C THR A 207 18.49 8.36 9.75
N HIS A 208 19.64 8.28 9.10
CA HIS A 208 20.60 9.38 9.01
C HIS A 208 19.96 10.65 8.40
N TYR A 209 19.25 10.52 7.28
CA TYR A 209 18.63 11.67 6.63
C TYR A 209 17.34 12.17 7.31
N SER A 210 16.79 11.41 8.25
CA SER A 210 15.71 11.88 9.14
C SER A 210 16.24 12.70 10.32
N GLU A 211 17.49 12.49 10.74
CA GLU A 211 18.14 13.30 11.79
C GLU A 211 18.34 14.73 11.33
N LEU A 212 18.72 14.92 10.06
CA LEU A 212 18.94 16.25 9.48
C LEU A 212 17.67 17.12 9.41
N THR A 213 16.48 16.52 9.45
CA THR A 213 15.20 17.24 9.43
C THR A 213 14.54 17.31 10.81
N GLY A 214 15.11 16.62 11.81
CA GLY A 214 14.52 16.42 13.13
C GLY A 214 13.34 15.45 13.17
N LYS A 215 12.89 14.90 12.03
CA LYS A 215 11.71 14.00 11.94
C LYS A 215 12.11 12.53 12.02
N LEU A 216 12.72 12.16 13.13
CA LEU A 216 13.41 10.90 13.36
C LEU A 216 12.55 9.67 13.01
N VAL A 217 13.19 8.68 12.38
CA VAL A 217 12.59 7.37 12.11
C VAL A 217 13.36 6.22 12.75
N CYS A 218 12.71 5.07 12.91
CA CYS A 218 13.31 3.87 13.48
C CYS A 218 12.67 2.58 12.94
N ARG A 219 13.41 1.47 13.04
CA ARG A 219 12.94 0.13 12.63
C ARG A 219 11.93 -0.47 13.60
N LYS A 220 12.20 -0.37 14.90
CA LYS A 220 11.32 -0.91 15.94
C LYS A 220 10.47 0.23 16.48
N ARG A 221 9.20 -0.05 16.75
CA ARG A 221 8.29 0.92 17.38
C ARG A 221 8.81 1.28 18.78
N CYS A 222 9.27 2.51 18.96
CA CYS A 222 9.85 2.97 20.22
C CYS A 222 8.81 3.55 21.20
N CYS A 223 7.67 4.02 20.70
CA CYS A 223 6.63 4.67 21.51
C CYS A 223 5.25 4.14 21.12
N LEU A 224 4.39 3.89 22.10
CA LEU A 224 2.95 3.72 21.89
C LEU A 224 2.31 5.03 22.34
N THR A 225 2.00 5.94 21.42
CA THR A 225 1.15 7.07 21.82
C THR A 225 -0.30 6.60 21.78
N GLU A 226 -0.90 6.47 22.96
CA GLU A 226 -2.34 6.24 23.16
C GLU A 226 -3.24 7.39 22.65
N ASN A 227 -2.65 8.49 22.15
CA ASN A 227 -3.40 9.69 21.83
C ASN A 227 -3.67 9.85 20.32
N GLY A 228 -4.86 9.39 19.93
CA GLY A 228 -5.73 10.12 18.98
C GLY A 228 -5.38 10.07 17.49
N ARG A 229 -4.49 9.19 17.04
CA ARG A 229 -4.21 9.03 15.60
C ARG A 229 -4.44 7.60 15.13
N LEU A 230 -5.09 7.47 13.97
CA LEU A 230 -5.53 6.19 13.44
C LEU A 230 -4.35 5.30 13.01
N PRO A 231 -4.45 3.97 13.22
CA PRO A 231 -3.46 3.03 12.70
C PRO A 231 -3.42 3.06 11.17
N SER A 232 -2.26 2.71 10.61
CA SER A 232 -1.99 2.79 9.17
C SER A 232 -3.01 2.00 8.36
N SER A 233 -3.40 0.84 8.88
CA SER A 233 -4.35 -0.07 8.28
C SER A 233 -5.76 0.50 8.17
N LEU A 234 -6.20 1.26 9.18
CA LEU A 234 -7.45 2.01 9.11
C LEU A 234 -7.35 3.11 8.08
N ASN A 235 -6.27 3.89 8.11
CA ASN A 235 -6.07 5.00 7.16
C ASN A 235 -6.10 4.51 5.70
N ILE A 236 -5.41 3.41 5.40
CA ILE A 236 -5.42 2.75 4.08
C ILE A 236 -6.84 2.32 3.69
N SER A 237 -7.59 1.72 4.63
CA SER A 237 -8.94 1.23 4.38
C SER A 237 -9.93 2.38 4.12
N LEU A 238 -9.87 3.43 4.93
CA LEU A 238 -10.66 4.65 4.77
C LEU A 238 -10.32 5.37 3.46
N GLY A 239 -9.05 5.40 3.07
CA GLY A 239 -8.58 6.02 1.83
C GLY A 239 -9.14 5.42 0.54
N ARG A 240 -9.79 4.25 0.60
CA ARG A 240 -10.48 3.62 -0.55
C ARG A 240 -11.85 4.23 -0.81
N ILE A 241 -12.47 4.82 0.22
CA ILE A 241 -13.78 5.47 0.13
C ILE A 241 -13.60 6.81 -0.61
N LYS A 242 -14.37 7.02 -1.67
CA LYS A 242 -14.22 8.17 -2.57
C LYS A 242 -15.17 9.33 -2.25
N GLN A 243 -16.13 9.10 -1.36
CA GLN A 243 -17.11 10.09 -0.93
C GLN A 243 -16.50 11.05 0.11
N SER A 244 -17.14 12.22 0.30
CA SER A 244 -16.74 13.18 1.34
C SER A 244 -17.23 12.72 2.70
N PHE A 245 -16.27 12.39 3.57
CA PHE A 245 -16.51 12.14 4.97
C PHE A 245 -15.32 12.52 5.85
N VAL A 246 -15.58 12.61 7.14
CA VAL A 246 -14.61 12.73 8.23
C VAL A 246 -14.90 11.67 9.29
N LEU A 247 -13.85 11.26 10.01
CA LEU A 247 -13.96 10.45 11.21
C LEU A 247 -13.50 11.31 12.40
N THR A 248 -14.32 11.40 13.44
CA THR A 248 -13.99 12.10 14.69
C THR A 248 -13.85 11.10 15.82
N ASP A 249 -12.91 11.35 16.72
CA ASP A 249 -12.67 10.50 17.89
C ASP A 249 -13.64 10.86 19.02
N ALA A 250 -14.49 9.92 19.42
CA ALA A 250 -15.50 10.15 20.44
C ALA A 250 -14.93 10.14 21.87
N LEU A 251 -13.70 9.64 22.05
CA LEU A 251 -13.04 9.48 23.34
C LEU A 251 -12.18 10.70 23.70
N LEU A 252 -11.84 11.53 22.71
CA LEU A 252 -11.04 12.73 22.92
C LEU A 252 -11.92 13.95 23.26
N PRO A 253 -11.41 14.89 24.09
CA PRO A 253 -12.10 16.15 24.37
C PRO A 253 -12.44 16.88 23.07
N ASP A 254 -13.65 17.44 23.02
CA ASP A 254 -14.17 18.19 21.87
C ASP A 254 -14.42 17.40 20.58
N THR A 255 -14.33 16.07 20.60
CA THR A 255 -14.60 15.18 19.45
C THR A 255 -13.88 15.60 18.15
N PRO A 256 -12.54 15.71 18.17
CA PRO A 256 -11.77 16.26 17.08
C PRO A 256 -11.75 15.31 15.87
N ILE A 257 -11.55 15.86 14.67
CA ILE A 257 -11.35 15.11 13.45
C ILE A 257 -10.00 14.39 13.52
N VAL A 258 -10.04 13.07 13.39
CA VAL A 258 -8.85 12.20 13.31
C VAL A 258 -8.59 11.67 11.90
N TYR A 259 -9.57 11.81 10.99
CA TYR A 259 -9.41 11.52 9.57
C TYR A 259 -10.32 12.41 8.72
N ALA A 260 -9.77 12.89 7.60
CA ALA A 260 -10.51 13.62 6.58
C ALA A 260 -10.22 13.02 5.20
N SER A 261 -11.29 12.63 4.50
CA SER A 261 -11.20 12.11 3.13
C SER A 261 -10.74 13.19 2.14
N GLU A 262 -10.12 12.77 1.03
CA GLU A 262 -9.73 13.71 -0.05
C GLU A 262 -10.94 14.48 -0.62
N ALA A 263 -12.11 13.85 -0.69
CA ALA A 263 -13.32 14.49 -1.16
C ALA A 263 -13.82 15.56 -0.20
N PHE A 264 -13.65 15.39 1.12
CA PHE A 264 -13.96 16.41 2.11
C PHE A 264 -13.03 17.62 2.00
N LEU A 265 -11.72 17.39 1.83
CA LEU A 265 -10.75 18.47 1.65
C LEU A 265 -11.07 19.28 0.39
N LYS A 266 -11.40 18.61 -0.71
CA LYS A 266 -11.83 19.26 -1.96
C LYS A 266 -13.16 20.02 -1.82
N LEU A 267 -14.14 19.44 -1.13
CA LEU A 267 -15.45 20.05 -0.93
C LEU A 267 -15.35 21.36 -0.13
N THR A 268 -14.49 21.39 0.88
CA THR A 268 -14.41 22.49 1.85
C THR A 268 -13.29 23.49 1.56
N GLY A 269 -12.30 23.11 0.73
CA GLY A 269 -11.13 23.93 0.41
C GLY A 269 -10.08 23.99 1.51
N TYR A 270 -10.29 23.30 2.64
CA TYR A 270 -9.29 23.20 3.70
C TYR A 270 -8.27 22.10 3.40
N THR A 271 -7.04 22.32 3.87
CA THR A 271 -5.99 21.32 3.80
C THR A 271 -6.09 20.35 4.97
N ARG A 272 -5.47 19.18 4.84
CA ARG A 272 -5.49 18.15 5.88
C ARG A 272 -4.93 18.63 7.23
N HIS A 273 -3.85 19.41 7.22
CA HIS A 273 -3.22 19.87 8.45
C HIS A 273 -4.06 20.92 9.18
N GLU A 274 -4.92 21.64 8.47
CA GLU A 274 -5.84 22.63 9.07
C GLU A 274 -7.03 21.96 9.77
N VAL A 275 -7.46 20.78 9.29
CA VAL A 275 -8.69 20.13 9.79
C VAL A 275 -8.43 19.04 10.84
N LEU A 276 -7.28 18.35 10.79
CA LEU A 276 -6.97 17.31 11.76
C LEU A 276 -6.78 17.91 13.16
N GLY A 277 -7.40 17.32 14.17
CA GLY A 277 -7.40 17.81 15.54
C GLY A 277 -8.46 18.88 15.84
N GLN A 278 -9.18 19.39 14.82
CA GLN A 278 -10.23 20.38 15.00
C GLN A 278 -11.61 19.71 15.08
N ASN A 279 -12.55 20.34 15.78
CA ASN A 279 -13.95 19.97 15.68
C ASN A 279 -14.56 20.51 14.37
N CYS A 280 -15.46 19.76 13.73
CA CYS A 280 -16.09 20.13 12.45
C CYS A 280 -16.86 21.46 12.47
N ARG A 281 -17.15 22.04 13.65
CA ARG A 281 -17.90 23.30 13.78
C ARG A 281 -17.24 24.50 13.09
N PHE A 282 -15.95 24.43 12.73
CA PHE A 282 -15.29 25.49 11.95
C PHE A 282 -15.95 25.74 10.59
N LEU A 283 -16.74 24.79 10.08
CA LEU A 283 -17.55 24.97 8.86
C LEU A 283 -18.81 25.81 9.09
N SER A 284 -19.15 26.15 10.34
CA SER A 284 -20.29 27.02 10.64
C SER A 284 -19.91 28.48 10.44
N GLY A 285 -20.90 29.30 10.08
CA GLY A 285 -20.73 30.75 9.94
C GLY A 285 -21.98 31.50 10.39
N VAL A 286 -22.09 32.76 9.98
CA VAL A 286 -23.08 33.71 10.50
C VAL A 286 -24.53 33.28 10.26
N ASP A 287 -24.82 32.65 9.12
CA ASP A 287 -26.17 32.21 8.75
C ASP A 287 -26.42 30.72 9.05
N THR A 288 -25.50 30.05 9.76
CA THR A 288 -25.71 28.66 10.17
C THR A 288 -26.75 28.60 11.29
N ASP A 289 -27.86 27.90 11.04
CA ASP A 289 -28.96 27.77 11.99
C ASP A 289 -28.52 27.14 13.33
N PRO A 290 -28.64 27.85 14.47
CA PRO A 290 -28.26 27.34 15.78
C PRO A 290 -29.17 26.20 16.26
N THR A 291 -30.42 26.12 15.82
CA THR A 291 -31.32 25.02 16.19
C THR A 291 -30.85 23.69 15.58
N THR A 292 -30.42 23.71 14.31
CA THR A 292 -29.80 22.56 13.66
C THR A 292 -28.48 22.15 14.35
N GLN A 293 -27.65 23.10 14.78
CA GLN A 293 -26.44 22.78 15.56
C GLN A 293 -26.74 22.11 16.90
N PHE A 294 -27.78 22.60 17.60
CA PHE A 294 -28.23 22.00 18.85
C PHE A 294 -28.74 20.57 18.62
N GLN A 295 -29.51 20.33 17.56
CA GLN A 295 -29.95 18.98 17.19
C GLN A 295 -28.77 18.04 16.97
N ILE A 296 -27.75 18.46 16.21
CA ILE A 296 -26.52 17.66 16.01
C ILE A 296 -25.87 17.34 17.36
N LYS A 297 -25.72 18.34 18.24
CA LYS A 297 -25.10 18.18 19.55
C LYS A 297 -25.84 17.15 20.41
N GLU A 298 -27.16 17.20 20.43
CA GLU A 298 -27.98 16.24 21.16
C GLU A 298 -27.89 14.82 20.59
N CYS A 299 -27.87 14.66 19.27
CA CYS A 299 -27.67 13.34 18.64
C CYS A 299 -26.30 12.75 18.96
N VAL A 300 -25.23 13.56 18.92
CA VAL A 300 -23.88 13.13 19.32
C VAL A 300 -23.85 12.74 20.80
N ARG A 301 -24.43 13.56 21.68
CA ARG A 301 -24.52 13.29 23.14
C ARG A 301 -25.27 12.01 23.45
N THR A 302 -26.37 11.74 22.75
CA THR A 302 -27.22 10.54 22.91
C THR A 302 -26.74 9.34 22.10
N GLN A 303 -25.61 9.47 21.38
CA GLN A 303 -25.03 8.44 20.52
C GLN A 303 -26.03 7.91 19.48
N GLN A 304 -26.88 8.78 18.94
CA GLN A 304 -27.85 8.45 17.90
C GLN A 304 -27.39 8.99 16.54
N PRO A 305 -27.69 8.28 15.44
CA PRO A 305 -27.45 8.82 14.11
C PRO A 305 -28.39 10.00 13.85
N CYS A 306 -27.93 10.98 13.08
CA CYS A 306 -28.76 12.08 12.63
C CYS A 306 -28.44 12.48 11.20
N THR A 307 -29.47 12.92 10.48
CA THR A 307 -29.35 13.51 9.15
C THR A 307 -29.98 14.89 9.20
N VAL A 308 -29.22 15.91 8.82
CA VAL A 308 -29.67 17.30 8.82
C VAL A 308 -29.19 18.01 7.56
N ARG A 309 -29.91 19.05 7.18
CA ARG A 309 -29.47 19.99 6.16
C ARG A 309 -29.00 21.26 6.85
N ILE A 310 -27.70 21.54 6.77
CA ILE A 310 -27.05 22.65 7.48
C ILE A 310 -26.30 23.54 6.49
N LEU A 311 -26.36 24.86 6.68
CA LEU A 311 -25.57 25.80 5.90
C LEU A 311 -24.13 25.84 6.44
N ASN A 312 -23.17 25.53 5.59
CA ASN A 312 -21.75 25.53 5.93
C ASN A 312 -20.97 26.49 5.02
N TYR A 313 -19.76 26.85 5.44
CA TYR A 313 -18.87 27.76 4.75
C TYR A 313 -17.55 27.07 4.44
N ARG A 314 -17.05 27.29 3.22
CA ARG A 314 -15.75 26.83 2.78
C ARG A 314 -14.64 27.78 3.26
N LYS A 315 -13.40 27.38 3.07
CA LYS A 315 -12.21 28.20 3.40
C LYS A 315 -12.22 29.57 2.71
N ASP A 316 -12.73 29.63 1.47
CA ASP A 316 -12.88 30.87 0.69
C ASP A 316 -14.09 31.73 1.12
N ARG A 317 -14.78 31.33 2.21
CA ARG A 317 -16.00 31.94 2.76
C ARG A 317 -17.25 31.78 1.88
N SER A 318 -17.20 31.04 0.78
CA SER A 318 -18.41 30.68 0.04
C SER A 318 -19.28 29.74 0.87
N SER A 319 -20.59 29.97 0.86
CA SER A 319 -21.54 29.11 1.56
C SER A 319 -21.99 27.93 0.69
N PHE A 320 -22.43 26.85 1.34
CA PHE A 320 -23.04 25.71 0.69
C PHE A 320 -23.99 24.97 1.62
N TRP A 321 -25.09 24.45 1.06
CA TRP A 321 -25.94 23.52 1.77
C TRP A 321 -25.25 22.16 1.87
N ASN A 322 -25.03 21.73 3.10
CA ASN A 322 -24.46 20.43 3.45
C ASN A 322 -25.59 19.52 3.92
N PHE A 323 -25.91 18.51 3.11
CA PHE A 323 -26.72 17.39 3.56
C PHE A 323 -25.80 16.45 4.36
N LEU A 324 -25.84 16.62 5.68
CA LEU A 324 -24.93 16.04 6.64
C LEU A 324 -25.58 14.82 7.30
N HIS A 325 -24.91 13.68 7.24
CA HIS A 325 -25.26 12.51 8.05
C HIS A 325 -24.15 12.20 9.04
N ILE A 326 -24.50 12.06 10.32
CA ILE A 326 -23.60 11.65 11.39
C ILE A 326 -24.06 10.31 11.92
N SER A 327 -23.15 9.34 12.02
CA SER A 327 -23.44 8.03 12.64
C SER A 327 -22.35 7.67 13.65
N PRO A 328 -22.72 7.11 14.82
CA PRO A 328 -21.75 6.49 15.71
C PRO A 328 -21.14 5.24 15.07
N VAL A 329 -19.85 5.02 15.33
CA VAL A 329 -19.08 3.83 14.93
C VAL A 329 -18.54 3.18 16.19
N ARG A 330 -19.02 1.98 16.46
CA ARG A 330 -18.70 1.23 17.68
C ARG A 330 -17.52 0.29 17.46
N ASN A 331 -16.66 0.16 18.46
CA ASN A 331 -15.59 -0.83 18.49
C ASN A 331 -16.13 -2.24 18.82
N ALA A 332 -15.25 -3.24 18.94
CA ALA A 332 -15.65 -4.61 19.28
C ALA A 332 -16.32 -4.73 20.66
N SER A 333 -16.04 -3.85 21.62
CA SER A 333 -16.71 -3.85 22.93
C SER A 333 -18.08 -3.17 22.92
N GLY A 334 -18.54 -2.69 21.76
CA GLY A 334 -19.84 -2.02 21.61
C GLY A 334 -19.83 -0.55 22.05
N LYS A 335 -18.70 -0.01 22.54
CA LYS A 335 -18.57 1.42 22.86
C LYS A 335 -18.37 2.24 21.59
N VAL A 336 -18.93 3.45 21.54
CA VAL A 336 -18.68 4.38 20.43
C VAL A 336 -17.23 4.83 20.49
N ALA A 337 -16.43 4.43 19.51
CA ALA A 337 -15.04 4.84 19.39
C ALA A 337 -14.92 6.08 18.50
N PHE A 338 -15.75 6.16 17.46
CA PHE A 338 -15.72 7.26 16.50
C PHE A 338 -17.13 7.72 16.13
N PHE A 339 -17.24 8.93 15.61
CA PHE A 339 -18.37 9.34 14.77
C PHE A 339 -17.90 9.51 13.33
N VAL A 340 -18.70 9.03 12.37
CA VAL A 340 -18.50 9.33 10.95
C VAL A 340 -19.47 10.42 10.53
N GLY A 341 -18.94 11.51 9.97
CA GLY A 341 -19.73 12.60 9.37
C GLY A 341 -19.56 12.59 7.86
N ILE A 342 -20.65 12.40 7.12
CA ILE A 342 -20.68 12.36 5.65
C ILE A 342 -21.33 13.63 5.13
N GLN A 343 -20.63 14.35 4.26
CA GLN A 343 -21.08 15.62 3.70
C GLN A 343 -21.42 15.43 2.22
N ILE A 344 -22.62 15.85 1.83
CA ILE A 344 -23.02 15.94 0.43
C ILE A 344 -23.38 17.40 0.16
N HIS A 345 -22.76 17.99 -0.86
CA HIS A 345 -23.21 19.29 -1.34
C HIS A 345 -24.59 19.12 -1.98
N ASP A 346 -25.60 19.70 -1.35
CA ASP A 346 -26.97 19.67 -1.83
C ASP A 346 -27.20 20.84 -2.79
N HIS A 347 -27.35 20.54 -4.08
CA HIS A 347 -27.74 21.52 -5.08
C HIS A 347 -29.28 21.60 -5.09
N CYS A 348 -29.86 22.78 -4.87
CA CYS A 348 -31.31 23.03 -4.88
C CYS A 348 -32.02 22.77 -6.23
N LYS A 349 -31.50 21.95 -7.14
CA LYS A 349 -32.15 21.64 -8.43
C LYS A 349 -32.52 20.16 -8.49
N ASN A 350 -33.83 19.93 -8.58
CA ASN A 350 -34.51 18.67 -8.90
C ASN A 350 -34.05 18.11 -10.26
N HIS A 351 -32.82 17.61 -10.35
CA HIS A 351 -32.46 16.66 -11.37
C HIS A 351 -32.54 15.28 -10.75
N GLU A 352 -33.57 14.53 -11.14
CA GLU A 352 -33.63 13.09 -11.00
C GLU A 352 -32.33 12.50 -11.54
N THR A 353 -31.36 12.33 -10.65
CA THR A 353 -30.06 11.82 -11.01
C THR A 353 -30.26 10.32 -11.03
N ARG A 354 -30.24 9.69 -12.21
CA ARG A 354 -30.20 8.22 -12.36
C ARG A 354 -29.05 7.68 -11.51
N GLY A 355 -29.33 7.24 -10.28
CA GLY A 355 -28.35 6.86 -9.28
C GLY A 355 -28.96 6.70 -7.89
N LEU A 356 -28.16 6.23 -6.93
CA LEU A 356 -28.58 6.03 -5.55
C LEU A 356 -28.97 7.37 -4.89
N SER A 357 -30.02 7.35 -4.06
CA SER A 357 -30.46 8.52 -3.27
C SER A 357 -29.31 9.04 -2.39
N PRO A 358 -29.28 10.34 -2.04
CA PRO A 358 -28.27 10.91 -1.15
C PRO A 358 -28.12 10.13 0.17
N GLU A 359 -29.22 9.69 0.76
CA GLU A 359 -29.26 8.89 1.98
C GLU A 359 -28.59 7.53 1.76
N THR A 360 -28.91 6.87 0.64
CA THR A 360 -28.31 5.56 0.32
C THR A 360 -26.80 5.68 0.12
N ARG A 361 -26.33 6.77 -0.50
CA ARG A 361 -24.91 7.07 -0.61
C ARG A 361 -24.26 7.27 0.76
N GLN A 362 -24.88 8.05 1.65
CA GLN A 362 -24.37 8.25 3.02
C GLN A 362 -24.30 6.93 3.80
N LEU A 363 -25.35 6.11 3.76
CA LEU A 363 -25.40 4.82 4.46
C LEU A 363 -24.37 3.82 3.93
N SER A 364 -24.08 3.83 2.62
CA SER A 364 -23.00 3.00 2.05
C SER A 364 -21.62 3.35 2.63
N VAL A 365 -21.35 4.63 2.84
CA VAL A 365 -20.11 5.11 3.47
C VAL A 365 -20.08 4.68 4.94
N VAL A 366 -21.19 4.83 5.67
CA VAL A 366 -21.30 4.37 7.06
C VAL A 366 -20.98 2.87 7.16
N GLY A 367 -21.51 2.05 6.25
CA GLY A 367 -21.22 0.62 6.18
C GLY A 367 -19.73 0.34 5.97
N ALA A 368 -19.11 0.98 4.98
CA ALA A 368 -17.68 0.82 4.68
C ALA A 368 -16.78 1.24 5.85
N VAL A 369 -17.09 2.37 6.52
CA VAL A 369 -16.34 2.84 7.69
C VAL A 369 -16.52 1.88 8.88
N LYS A 370 -17.74 1.41 9.15
CA LYS A 370 -18.00 0.43 10.23
C LYS A 370 -17.22 -0.86 10.01
N VAL A 371 -17.13 -1.36 8.78
CA VAL A 371 -16.31 -2.52 8.44
C VAL A 371 -14.83 -2.23 8.71
N ALA A 372 -14.31 -1.11 8.21
CA ALA A 372 -12.90 -0.75 8.39
C ALA A 372 -12.50 -0.64 9.87
N VAL A 373 -13.35 -0.04 10.71
CA VAL A 373 -13.09 0.09 12.15
C VAL A 373 -13.17 -1.26 12.87
N ARG A 374 -14.15 -2.12 12.52
CA ARG A 374 -14.26 -3.46 13.12
C ARG A 374 -13.07 -4.36 12.81
N SER A 375 -12.53 -4.28 11.59
CA SER A 375 -11.36 -5.07 11.17
C SER A 375 -10.08 -4.74 11.95
N LEU A 376 -10.02 -3.58 12.63
CA LEU A 376 -8.90 -3.24 13.53
C LEU A 376 -8.99 -3.99 14.85
N SER A 377 -10.17 -3.98 15.48
CA SER A 377 -10.36 -4.54 16.81
C SER A 377 -10.21 -6.07 16.84
N MET A 378 -10.32 -6.74 15.70
CA MET A 378 -10.07 -8.18 15.62
C MET A 378 -8.58 -8.56 15.66
N GLY A 379 -7.66 -7.65 15.28
CA GLY A 379 -6.22 -7.90 15.34
C GLY A 379 -5.62 -7.78 16.74
N SER A 380 -6.28 -7.08 17.66
CA SER A 380 -5.83 -6.92 19.05
C SER A 380 -6.28 -8.03 19.99
N ALA A 381 -7.21 -8.90 19.55
CA ALA A 381 -7.78 -9.96 20.39
C ALA A 381 -7.04 -11.31 20.29
N SER A 382 -6.03 -11.43 19.41
CA SER A 382 -5.27 -12.67 19.18
C SER A 382 -3.97 -12.76 19.98
N THR A 383 -3.74 -11.86 20.93
CA THR A 383 -2.63 -11.93 21.88
C THR A 383 -3.19 -11.94 23.30
N SER A 384 -3.51 -13.11 23.82
CA SER A 384 -3.82 -13.36 25.23
C SER A 384 -3.34 -14.75 25.59
#